data_AF-A0A418KXN7-F1
#
_entry.id   AF-A0A418KXN7-F1
#
_cell.length_a   1.000
_cell.length_b   1.000
_cell.length_c   1.000
_cell.angle_alpha   90.00
_cell.angle_beta   90.00
_cell.angle_gamma   90.00
#
_symmetry.space_group_name_H-M   'P 1'
#
loop_
_entity.id
_entity.type
_entity.pdbx_description
1 polymer ?
#
loop_
_entity_poly.entity_id
_entity_poly.type
_entity_poly.pdbx_seq_one_letter_code
_entity_poly.pdbx_strand_id
1 'polypeptide(L)'
;MTQQPAPPPDRGALRAAIEGLLRTCVDLERQADGAATDARKRVRRIAETVAAVRLPRHVLDVPALAQQVDGLGRHLDADLRGRLASARQPYVTEIHALLALLAPWHGLAALPPLGPAAPGAALTDHFPTGFAQDYVIDLLGSVDASVALTPQAADQVPVAREDASDAVPILVGDQLHEDHRQMGVDMLQDGASHAVQRHGPHIAPETQLARLLWLKDPSGDEPWRLLPNGGVESNHWCGPIAGGFTSAEAMAKPIDALLRWARVHAGGLNGLLTNNTKSKTKRISIYVSAESAGLVPGDANGYRGTATSSRAMTDDWLDAREHAMAHGAPPIYAVPYDPIAEGKEPGAFFQFKRVGASSWSLVTCFPVGERNLNCKRMEDLT
;
A
#
# COMPACT_ATOMS: atom_id res chain seq x y z
N MET A 1 -37.71 -27.09 -1.26
CA MET A 1 -36.46 -26.43 -1.71
C MET A 1 -35.60 -26.23 -0.48
N THR A 2 -34.63 -27.12 -0.25
CA THR A 2 -33.64 -26.96 0.81
C THR A 2 -32.62 -25.94 0.32
N GLN A 3 -32.63 -24.74 0.88
CA GLN A 3 -31.51 -23.82 0.74
C GLN A 3 -30.29 -24.50 1.35
N GLN A 4 -29.31 -24.87 0.52
CA GLN A 4 -28.00 -25.21 1.04
C GLN A 4 -27.49 -23.97 1.81
N PRO A 5 -26.93 -24.15 3.02
CA PRO A 5 -26.31 -23.04 3.72
C PRO A 5 -25.24 -22.43 2.82
N ALA A 6 -25.20 -21.10 2.77
CA ALA A 6 -24.14 -20.41 2.04
C ALA A 6 -22.78 -20.90 2.56
N PRO A 7 -21.79 -21.09 1.67
CA PRO A 7 -20.44 -21.43 2.11
C PRO A 7 -19.94 -20.36 3.11
N PRO A 8 -19.10 -20.74 4.08
CA PRO A 8 -18.51 -19.76 4.99
C PRO A 8 -17.80 -18.67 4.17
N PRO A 9 -17.85 -17.41 4.62
CA PRO A 9 -17.22 -16.31 3.91
C PRO A 9 -15.72 -16.59 3.74
N ASP A 10 -15.21 -16.37 2.53
CA ASP A 10 -13.78 -16.49 2.28
C ASP A 10 -13.02 -15.37 3.01
N ARG A 11 -11.74 -15.62 3.30
CA ARG A 11 -10.87 -14.73 4.07
C ARG A 11 -10.75 -13.33 3.43
N GLY A 12 -10.71 -13.27 2.11
CA GLY A 12 -10.64 -12.02 1.36
C GLY A 12 -11.92 -11.20 1.48
N ALA A 13 -13.07 -11.84 1.40
CA ALA A 13 -14.38 -11.21 1.59
C ALA A 13 -14.51 -10.60 2.99
N LEU A 14 -14.06 -11.31 4.03
CA LEU A 14 -14.04 -10.79 5.41
C LEU A 14 -13.16 -9.55 5.52
N ARG A 15 -11.91 -9.62 5.03
CA ARG A 15 -10.96 -8.50 5.03
C ARG A 15 -11.52 -7.27 4.30
N ALA A 16 -12.12 -7.47 3.13
CA ALA A 16 -12.71 -6.39 2.33
C ALA A 16 -13.91 -5.75 3.03
N ALA A 17 -14.79 -6.56 3.64
CA ALA A 17 -15.95 -6.08 4.39
C ALA A 17 -15.53 -5.27 5.63
N ILE A 18 -14.54 -5.75 6.40
CA ILE A 18 -14.00 -5.04 7.56
C ILE A 18 -13.50 -3.65 7.17
N GLU A 19 -12.68 -3.55 6.11
CA GLU A 19 -12.16 -2.26 5.66
C GLU A 19 -13.25 -1.35 5.09
N GLY A 20 -14.22 -1.89 4.33
CA GLY A 20 -15.35 -1.12 3.82
C GLY A 20 -16.18 -0.49 4.95
N LEU A 21 -16.47 -1.25 6.02
CA LEU A 21 -17.21 -0.75 7.18
C LEU A 21 -16.39 0.27 7.97
N LEU A 22 -15.08 0.04 8.19
CA LEU A 22 -14.21 0.99 8.87
C LEU A 22 -14.10 2.32 8.12
N ARG A 23 -13.97 2.29 6.79
CA ARG A 23 -13.96 3.50 5.96
C ARG A 23 -15.29 4.24 6.02
N THR A 24 -16.40 3.49 6.02
CA THR A 24 -17.74 4.08 6.21
C THR A 24 -17.82 4.80 7.57
N CYS A 25 -17.30 4.19 8.64
CA CYS A 25 -17.21 4.86 9.95
C CYS A 25 -16.40 6.15 9.86
N VAL A 26 -15.20 6.11 9.27
CA VAL A 26 -14.33 7.30 9.09
C VAL A 26 -15.06 8.41 8.33
N ASP A 27 -15.76 8.08 7.25
CA ASP A 27 -16.51 9.08 6.47
C ASP A 27 -17.69 9.66 7.26
N LEU A 28 -18.38 8.86 8.07
CA LEU A 28 -19.39 9.36 9.01
C LEU A 28 -18.79 10.30 10.06
N GLU A 29 -17.58 10.02 10.56
CA GLU A 29 -16.87 10.92 11.50
C GLU A 29 -16.57 12.26 10.84
N ARG A 30 -15.99 12.22 9.63
CA ARG A 30 -15.65 13.43 8.85
C ARG A 30 -16.87 14.28 8.55
N GLN A 31 -17.98 13.65 8.16
CA GLN A 31 -19.24 14.37 7.88
C GLN A 31 -19.79 15.03 9.15
N ALA A 32 -19.76 14.33 10.29
CA ALA A 32 -20.19 14.89 11.56
C ALA A 32 -19.28 16.04 12.01
N ASP A 33 -17.95 15.91 11.90
CA ASP A 33 -17.01 16.96 12.26
C ASP A 33 -17.15 18.20 11.36
N GLY A 34 -17.41 17.99 10.07
CA GLY A 34 -17.77 19.05 9.13
C GLY A 34 -19.04 19.79 9.56
N ALA A 35 -20.11 19.04 9.84
CA ALA A 35 -21.37 19.61 10.31
C ALA A 35 -21.22 20.36 11.66
N ALA A 36 -20.46 19.81 12.61
CA ALA A 36 -20.16 20.45 13.89
C ALA A 36 -19.40 21.76 13.70
N THR A 37 -18.41 21.76 12.81
CA THR A 37 -17.61 22.94 12.49
C THR A 37 -18.46 24.04 11.85
N ASP A 38 -19.34 23.69 10.93
CA ASP A 38 -20.25 24.65 10.30
C ASP A 38 -21.31 25.18 11.26
N ALA A 39 -21.85 24.33 12.14
CA ALA A 39 -22.75 24.74 13.21
C ALA A 39 -22.06 25.74 14.15
N ARG A 40 -20.83 25.46 14.60
CA ARG A 40 -20.03 26.38 15.44
C ARG A 40 -19.78 27.72 14.75
N LYS A 41 -19.44 27.73 13.47
CA LYS A 41 -19.27 28.98 12.69
C LYS A 41 -20.56 29.79 12.64
N ARG A 42 -21.71 29.14 12.44
CA ARG A 42 -23.02 29.81 12.41
C ARG A 42 -23.39 30.38 13.79
N VAL A 43 -23.25 29.58 14.85
CA VAL A 43 -23.52 30.02 16.23
C VAL A 43 -22.65 31.21 16.60
N ARG A 44 -21.34 31.15 16.30
CA ARG A 44 -20.41 32.25 16.55
C ARG A 44 -20.81 33.52 15.78
N ARG A 45 -21.17 33.40 14.50
CA ARG A 45 -21.65 34.55 13.71
C ARG A 45 -22.91 35.16 14.31
N ILE A 46 -23.83 34.34 14.81
CA ILE A 46 -25.05 34.81 15.50
C ILE A 46 -24.67 35.51 16.81
N ALA A 47 -23.79 34.92 17.63
CA ALA A 47 -23.33 35.51 18.88
C ALA A 47 -22.62 36.87 18.64
N GLU A 48 -21.76 36.97 17.62
CA GLU A 48 -21.11 38.21 17.20
C GLU A 48 -22.13 39.26 16.73
N THR A 49 -23.15 38.84 15.96
CA THR A 49 -24.24 39.72 15.51
C THR A 49 -25.07 40.24 16.68
N VAL A 50 -25.42 39.37 17.63
CA VAL A 50 -26.14 39.74 18.86
C VAL A 50 -25.29 40.68 19.70
N ALA A 51 -24.00 40.40 19.88
CA ALA A 51 -23.08 41.22 20.67
C ALA A 51 -22.87 42.64 20.08
N ALA A 52 -23.06 42.82 18.77
CA ALA A 52 -23.00 44.12 18.11
C ALA A 52 -24.21 45.02 18.39
N VAL A 53 -25.31 44.48 18.92
CA VAL A 53 -26.51 45.23 19.27
C VAL A 53 -26.23 46.15 20.47
N ARG A 54 -26.45 47.46 20.28
CA ARG A 54 -26.33 48.48 21.34
C ARG A 54 -27.71 48.80 21.90
N LEU A 55 -28.07 48.12 22.99
CA LEU A 55 -29.28 48.42 23.77
C LEU A 55 -28.93 48.68 25.24
N PRO A 56 -29.68 49.54 25.95
CA PRO A 56 -29.54 49.66 27.39
C PRO A 56 -29.81 48.31 28.09
N ARG A 57 -29.01 47.95 29.09
CA ARG A 57 -29.11 46.65 29.80
C ARG A 57 -30.49 46.37 30.40
N HIS A 58 -31.24 47.41 30.77
CA HIS A 58 -32.59 47.27 31.32
C HIS A 58 -33.65 46.90 30.26
N VAL A 59 -33.31 47.00 28.96
CA VAL A 59 -34.16 46.59 27.83
C VAL A 59 -33.82 45.17 27.40
N LEU A 60 -32.54 44.84 27.25
CA LEU A 60 -32.06 43.50 26.90
C LEU A 60 -30.61 43.29 27.38
N ASP A 61 -30.36 42.19 28.10
CA ASP A 61 -29.01 41.79 28.49
C ASP A 61 -28.31 41.06 27.33
N VAL A 62 -27.79 41.86 26.39
CA VAL A 62 -27.09 41.38 25.19
C VAL A 62 -25.91 40.43 25.51
N PRO A 63 -25.04 40.70 26.51
CA PRO A 63 -24.03 39.74 26.94
C PRO A 63 -24.58 38.38 27.39
N ALA A 64 -25.64 38.37 28.20
CA ALA A 64 -26.26 37.12 28.64
C ALA A 64 -26.88 36.33 27.47
N LEU A 65 -27.51 37.02 26.52
CA LEU A 65 -28.07 36.39 25.32
C LEU A 65 -26.97 35.80 24.41
N ALA A 66 -25.86 36.49 24.22
CA ALA A 66 -24.71 35.96 23.46
C ALA A 66 -24.14 34.70 24.13
N GLN A 67 -24.02 34.68 25.47
CA GLN A 67 -23.61 33.48 26.21
C GLN A 67 -24.61 32.31 26.09
N GLN A 68 -25.92 32.60 26.02
CA GLN A 68 -26.93 31.57 25.77
C GLN A 68 -26.79 30.97 24.36
N VAL A 69 -26.53 31.80 23.34
CA VAL A 69 -26.26 31.35 21.96
C VAL A 69 -25.01 30.46 21.91
N ASP A 70 -23.92 30.85 22.56
CA ASP A 70 -22.72 30.01 22.68
C ASP A 70 -23.00 28.71 23.45
N GLY A 71 -23.86 28.77 24.48
CA GLY A 71 -24.35 27.61 25.20
C GLY A 71 -25.08 26.62 24.31
N LEU A 72 -25.96 27.08 23.42
CA LEU A 72 -26.65 26.23 22.43
C LEU A 72 -25.67 25.56 21.46
N GLY A 73 -24.61 26.28 21.05
CA GLY A 73 -23.55 25.69 20.22
C GLY A 73 -22.86 24.49 20.88
N ARG A 74 -22.57 24.57 22.18
CA ARG A 74 -21.99 23.45 22.95
C ARG A 74 -22.97 22.28 23.11
N HIS A 75 -24.26 22.54 23.30
CA HIS A 75 -25.27 21.48 23.37
C HIS A 75 -25.45 20.76 22.03
N LEU A 76 -25.44 21.51 20.92
CA LEU A 76 -25.50 20.93 19.57
C LEU A 76 -24.30 20.02 19.28
N ASP A 77 -23.09 20.43 19.68
CA ASP A 77 -21.87 19.62 19.55
C ASP A 77 -21.97 18.32 20.37
N ALA A 78 -22.46 18.41 21.61
CA ALA A 78 -22.67 17.24 22.47
C ALA A 78 -23.75 16.27 21.93
N ASP A 79 -24.90 16.79 21.44
CA ASP A 79 -25.95 15.97 20.83
C ASP A 79 -25.44 15.27 19.56
N LEU A 80 -24.71 15.99 18.71
CA LEU A 80 -24.14 15.42 17.49
C LEU A 80 -23.14 14.30 17.79
N ARG A 81 -22.24 14.48 18.77
CA ARG A 81 -21.32 13.42 19.21
C ARG A 81 -22.05 12.22 19.80
N GLY A 82 -23.10 12.46 20.59
CA GLY A 82 -23.94 11.40 21.14
C GLY A 82 -24.64 10.58 20.06
N ARG A 83 -25.25 11.25 19.07
CA ARG A 83 -25.90 10.59 17.93
C ARG A 83 -24.91 9.84 17.05
N LEU A 84 -23.73 10.40 16.82
CA LEU A 84 -22.66 9.77 16.06
C LEU A 84 -22.17 8.49 16.75
N ALA A 85 -21.96 8.52 18.06
CA ALA A 85 -21.62 7.32 18.83
C ALA A 85 -22.71 6.24 18.72
N SER A 86 -23.99 6.61 18.81
CA SER A 86 -25.11 5.68 18.60
C SER A 86 -25.16 5.14 17.16
N ALA A 87 -24.89 5.97 16.16
CA ALA A 87 -24.89 5.57 14.76
C ALA A 87 -23.74 4.63 14.38
N ARG A 88 -22.58 4.75 15.04
CA ARG A 88 -21.42 3.86 14.82
C ARG A 88 -21.57 2.48 15.45
N GLN A 89 -22.36 2.36 16.52
CA GLN A 89 -22.42 1.13 17.31
C GLN A 89 -22.73 -0.14 16.48
N PRO A 90 -23.70 -0.13 15.53
CA PRO A 90 -23.94 -1.30 14.67
C PRO A 90 -22.72 -1.68 13.82
N TYR A 91 -21.97 -0.70 13.30
CA TYR A 91 -20.75 -0.95 12.53
C TYR A 91 -19.66 -1.57 13.39
N VAL A 92 -19.43 -1.04 14.60
CA VAL A 92 -18.46 -1.59 15.56
C VAL A 92 -18.81 -3.05 15.88
N THR A 93 -20.08 -3.34 16.15
CA THR A 93 -20.55 -4.70 16.42
C THR A 93 -20.32 -5.63 15.23
N GLU A 94 -20.63 -5.19 14.02
CA GLU A 94 -20.41 -5.99 12.81
C GLU A 94 -18.92 -6.22 12.52
N ILE A 95 -18.10 -5.17 12.61
CA ILE A 95 -16.65 -5.28 12.42
C ILE A 95 -16.03 -6.25 13.44
N HIS A 96 -16.46 -6.21 14.70
CA HIS A 96 -16.00 -7.15 15.72
C HIS A 96 -16.40 -8.60 15.40
N ALA A 97 -17.63 -8.82 14.93
CA ALA A 97 -18.08 -10.14 14.50
C ALA A 97 -17.26 -10.67 13.30
N LEU A 98 -16.98 -9.82 12.31
CA LEU A 98 -16.13 -10.17 11.17
C LEU A 98 -14.68 -10.43 11.58
N LEU A 99 -14.12 -9.64 12.50
CA LEU A 99 -12.80 -9.89 13.08
C LEU A 99 -12.76 -11.20 13.87
N ALA A 100 -13.85 -11.57 14.55
CA ALA A 100 -13.95 -12.84 15.26
C ALA A 100 -13.97 -14.03 14.29
N LEU A 101 -14.59 -13.86 13.11
CA LEU A 101 -14.48 -14.84 12.03
C LEU A 101 -13.07 -14.89 11.45
N LEU A 102 -12.36 -13.76 11.36
CA LEU A 102 -11.01 -13.68 10.83
C LEU A 102 -9.93 -14.23 11.77
N ALA A 103 -10.14 -14.14 13.09
CA ALA A 103 -9.16 -14.50 14.13
C ALA A 103 -8.54 -15.92 14.01
N PRO A 104 -9.27 -16.98 13.63
CA PRO A 104 -8.70 -18.32 13.44
C PRO A 104 -7.59 -18.38 12.38
N TRP A 105 -7.65 -17.57 11.32
CA TRP A 105 -6.57 -17.49 10.33
C TRP A 105 -5.28 -16.86 10.88
N HIS A 106 -5.40 -16.13 11.99
CA HIS A 106 -4.27 -15.57 12.74
C HIS A 106 -3.84 -16.48 13.91
N GLY A 107 -4.37 -17.70 14.00
CA GLY A 107 -4.03 -18.66 15.06
C GLY A 107 -4.62 -18.32 16.43
N LEU A 108 -5.66 -17.47 16.46
CA LEU A 108 -6.29 -16.99 17.68
C LEU A 108 -7.60 -17.73 17.95
N ALA A 109 -7.96 -17.80 19.23
CA ALA A 109 -9.27 -18.29 19.68
C ALA A 109 -10.36 -17.21 19.47
N ALA A 110 -11.52 -17.42 20.08
CA ALA A 110 -12.60 -16.42 20.09
C ALA A 110 -12.13 -15.08 20.68
N LEU A 111 -12.53 -13.98 20.04
CA LEU A 111 -12.24 -12.64 20.54
C LEU A 111 -13.01 -12.36 21.84
N PRO A 112 -12.44 -11.56 22.76
CA PRO A 112 -13.20 -11.05 23.90
C PRO A 112 -14.45 -10.29 23.44
N PRO A 113 -15.55 -10.31 24.22
CA PRO A 113 -16.74 -9.54 23.89
C PRO A 113 -16.44 -8.04 23.88
N LEU A 114 -17.22 -7.27 23.10
CA LEU A 114 -17.15 -5.81 23.12
C LEU A 114 -17.50 -5.28 24.51
N GLY A 115 -16.63 -4.42 25.03
CA GLY A 115 -16.87 -3.66 26.26
C GLY A 115 -17.65 -2.38 25.99
N PRO A 116 -18.20 -1.73 27.04
CA PRO A 116 -18.75 -0.39 26.91
C PRO A 116 -17.62 0.61 26.61
N ALA A 117 -17.75 1.36 25.51
CA ALA A 117 -16.84 2.45 25.19
C ALA A 117 -17.26 3.74 25.91
N ALA A 118 -16.29 4.57 26.27
CA ALA A 118 -16.56 5.89 26.84
C ALA A 118 -17.26 6.80 25.81
N PRO A 119 -18.14 7.72 26.24
CA PRO A 119 -18.70 8.72 25.33
C PRO A 119 -17.60 9.53 24.64
N GLY A 120 -17.57 9.50 23.31
CA GLY A 120 -16.56 10.21 22.52
C GLY A 120 -15.20 9.52 22.44
N ALA A 121 -15.10 8.22 22.79
CA ALA A 121 -13.91 7.42 22.55
C ALA A 121 -13.57 7.35 21.04
N ALA A 122 -12.29 7.17 20.73
CA ALA A 122 -11.88 6.96 19.34
C ALA A 122 -12.39 5.61 18.85
N LEU A 123 -12.60 5.45 17.53
CA LEU A 123 -13.12 4.20 16.94
C LEU A 123 -12.31 2.96 17.36
N THR A 124 -10.99 3.09 17.48
CA THR A 124 -10.06 2.04 17.92
C THR A 124 -10.32 1.56 19.35
N ASP A 125 -10.83 2.42 20.22
CA ASP A 125 -11.03 2.13 21.65
C ASP A 125 -12.27 1.27 21.90
N HIS A 126 -13.10 1.09 20.87
CA HIS A 126 -14.26 0.20 20.94
C HIS A 126 -13.87 -1.29 20.81
N PHE A 127 -12.67 -1.60 20.32
CA PHE A 127 -12.24 -2.97 20.07
C PHE A 127 -11.37 -3.50 21.22
N PRO A 128 -11.46 -4.81 21.57
CA PRO A 128 -10.61 -5.40 22.59
C PRO A 128 -9.12 -5.28 22.25
N THR A 129 -8.31 -4.97 23.26
CA THR A 129 -6.85 -4.87 23.14
C THR A 129 -6.22 -6.14 22.57
N GLY A 130 -5.17 -5.99 21.76
CA GLY A 130 -4.54 -7.07 21.01
C GLY A 130 -5.07 -7.12 19.58
N PHE A 131 -5.22 -8.31 19.00
CA PHE A 131 -5.53 -8.51 17.59
C PHE A 131 -6.59 -7.56 17.01
N ALA A 132 -7.78 -7.48 17.61
CA ALA A 132 -8.87 -6.69 17.05
C ALA A 132 -8.53 -5.20 16.99
N GLN A 133 -8.01 -4.65 18.08
CA GLN A 133 -7.59 -3.25 18.15
C GLN A 133 -6.41 -2.96 17.23
N ASP A 134 -5.37 -3.80 17.24
CA ASP A 134 -4.17 -3.64 16.41
C ASP A 134 -4.52 -3.66 14.90
N TYR A 135 -5.43 -4.56 14.52
CA TYR A 135 -5.91 -4.68 13.15
C TYR A 135 -6.65 -3.43 12.68
N VAL A 136 -7.54 -2.90 13.53
CA VAL A 136 -8.27 -1.67 13.27
C VAL A 136 -7.33 -0.47 13.22
N ILE A 137 -6.35 -0.38 14.12
CA ILE A 137 -5.33 0.69 14.13
C ILE A 137 -4.57 0.70 12.80
N ASP A 138 -4.07 -0.45 12.33
CA ASP A 138 -3.27 -0.52 11.09
C ASP A 138 -4.10 -0.13 9.86
N LEU A 139 -5.36 -0.56 9.79
CA LEU A 139 -6.28 -0.13 8.73
C LEU A 139 -6.50 1.38 8.77
N LEU A 140 -6.95 1.91 9.91
CA LEU A 140 -7.27 3.32 10.06
C LEU A 140 -6.06 4.22 9.84
N GLY A 141 -4.86 3.79 10.25
CA GLY A 141 -3.62 4.53 10.05
C GLY A 141 -3.26 4.79 8.59
N SER A 142 -3.90 4.08 7.65
CA SER A 142 -3.66 4.23 6.20
C SER A 142 -4.84 4.85 5.44
N VAL A 143 -6.00 5.06 6.07
CA VAL A 143 -7.24 5.47 5.37
C VAL A 143 -7.08 6.82 4.67
N ASP A 144 -6.45 7.80 5.31
CA ASP A 144 -6.33 9.17 4.77
C ASP A 144 -5.44 9.24 3.51
N ALA A 145 -4.36 8.44 3.47
CA ALA A 145 -3.40 8.42 2.36
C ALA A 145 -3.75 7.38 1.28
N SER A 146 -4.74 6.53 1.56
CA SER A 146 -5.05 5.41 0.68
C SER A 146 -5.76 5.83 -0.60
N VAL A 147 -5.45 5.09 -1.65
CA VAL A 147 -6.04 5.20 -2.98
C VAL A 147 -6.60 3.85 -3.40
N ALA A 148 -7.58 3.90 -4.29
CA ALA A 148 -8.23 2.75 -4.88
C ALA A 148 -8.41 2.98 -6.38
N LEU A 149 -8.52 1.89 -7.13
CA LEU A 149 -8.79 1.92 -8.56
C LEU A 149 -9.90 0.90 -8.83
N THR A 150 -10.91 1.25 -9.61
CA THR A 150 -11.92 0.27 -10.06
C THR A 150 -11.35 -0.59 -11.20
N PRO A 151 -11.93 -1.77 -11.48
CA PRO A 151 -11.54 -2.57 -12.64
C PRO A 151 -11.62 -1.78 -13.97
N GLN A 152 -12.66 -0.95 -14.14
CA GLN A 152 -12.85 -0.14 -15.34
C GLN A 152 -11.79 0.97 -15.43
N ALA A 153 -11.45 1.61 -14.31
CA ALA A 153 -10.39 2.61 -14.31
C ALA A 153 -9.03 1.96 -14.59
N ALA A 154 -8.78 0.75 -14.05
CA ALA A 154 -7.56 -0.01 -14.32
C ALA A 154 -7.44 -0.42 -15.79
N ASP A 155 -8.54 -0.78 -16.45
CA ASP A 155 -8.59 -1.05 -17.89
C ASP A 155 -8.10 0.16 -18.71
N GLN A 156 -8.45 1.37 -18.30
CA GLN A 156 -8.07 2.62 -18.97
C GLN A 156 -6.64 3.10 -18.65
N VAL A 157 -5.94 2.50 -17.67
CA VAL A 157 -4.54 2.85 -17.39
C VAL A 157 -3.65 2.37 -18.54
N PRO A 158 -2.88 3.24 -19.21
CA PRO A 158 -2.02 2.83 -20.31
C PRO A 158 -0.88 1.91 -19.82
N VAL A 159 -0.51 0.96 -20.65
CA VAL A 159 0.76 0.22 -20.51
C VAL A 159 1.92 1.10 -20.97
N ALA A 160 3.11 0.83 -20.47
CA ALA A 160 4.33 1.47 -20.94
C ALA A 160 4.53 1.19 -22.44
N ARG A 161 4.94 2.22 -23.18
CA ARG A 161 5.22 2.07 -24.61
C ARG A 161 6.56 1.34 -24.79
N GLU A 162 6.61 0.44 -25.75
CA GLU A 162 7.81 -0.35 -26.08
C GLU A 162 9.03 0.54 -26.37
N ASP A 163 8.84 1.64 -27.12
CA ASP A 163 9.91 2.61 -27.42
C ASP A 163 10.50 3.29 -26.18
N ALA A 164 9.66 3.57 -25.18
CA ALA A 164 10.12 4.12 -23.91
C ALA A 164 10.88 3.07 -23.08
N SER A 165 10.44 1.81 -23.10
CA SER A 165 11.14 0.71 -22.44
C SER A 165 12.52 0.44 -23.07
N ASP A 166 12.61 0.44 -24.40
CA ASP A 166 13.87 0.18 -25.14
C ASP A 166 14.94 1.26 -24.92
N ALA A 167 14.53 2.51 -24.67
CA ALA A 167 15.45 3.61 -24.38
C ALA A 167 16.06 3.53 -22.97
N VAL A 168 15.36 2.92 -22.00
CA VAL A 168 15.76 2.93 -20.59
C VAL A 168 17.11 2.25 -20.33
N PRO A 169 17.41 1.04 -20.85
CA PRO A 169 18.72 0.42 -20.66
C PRO A 169 19.88 1.35 -21.03
N ILE A 170 19.74 2.11 -22.13
CA ILE A 170 20.77 3.05 -22.60
C ILE A 170 20.90 4.22 -21.63
N LEU A 171 19.77 4.83 -21.22
CA LEU A 171 19.76 5.93 -20.27
C LEU A 171 20.35 5.54 -18.91
N VAL A 172 20.07 4.32 -18.44
CA VAL A 172 20.66 3.75 -17.22
C VAL A 172 22.16 3.53 -17.42
N GLY A 173 22.56 2.99 -18.58
CA GLY A 173 23.95 2.80 -18.97
C GLY A 173 24.78 4.09 -18.94
N ASP A 174 24.20 5.22 -19.33
CA ASP A 174 24.85 6.53 -19.28
C ASP A 174 25.08 7.06 -17.86
N GLN A 175 24.44 6.46 -16.84
CA GLN A 175 24.64 6.78 -15.43
C GLN A 175 25.59 5.80 -14.73
N LEU A 176 25.98 4.70 -15.39
CA LEU A 176 26.95 3.74 -14.84
C LEU A 176 28.39 4.24 -15.01
N HIS A 177 29.29 3.73 -14.19
CA HIS A 177 30.72 3.92 -14.42
C HIS A 177 31.11 3.35 -15.80
N GLU A 178 32.05 4.00 -16.51
CA GLU A 178 32.43 3.64 -17.90
C GLU A 178 32.76 2.14 -18.03
N ASP A 179 33.57 1.62 -17.10
CA ASP A 179 33.95 0.19 -17.02
C ASP A 179 32.76 -0.79 -16.84
N HIS A 180 31.59 -0.31 -16.41
CA HIS A 180 30.40 -1.12 -16.12
C HIS A 180 29.28 -0.92 -17.15
N ARG A 181 29.35 0.13 -17.97
CA ARG A 181 28.29 0.57 -18.89
C ARG A 181 27.81 -0.55 -19.80
N GLN A 182 28.71 -1.19 -20.54
CA GLN A 182 28.33 -2.25 -21.49
C GLN A 182 27.63 -3.41 -20.78
N MET A 183 28.22 -3.91 -19.68
CA MET A 183 27.66 -5.04 -18.95
C MET A 183 26.31 -4.72 -18.32
N GLY A 184 26.13 -3.52 -17.77
CA GLY A 184 24.85 -3.09 -17.21
C GLY A 184 23.76 -2.95 -18.27
N VAL A 185 24.08 -2.39 -19.44
CA VAL A 185 23.16 -2.31 -20.58
C VAL A 185 22.76 -3.71 -21.05
N ASP A 186 23.74 -4.61 -21.25
CA ASP A 186 23.50 -5.98 -21.68
C ASP A 186 22.59 -6.73 -20.69
N MET A 187 22.80 -6.55 -19.38
CA MET A 187 21.96 -7.14 -18.33
C MET A 187 20.50 -6.66 -18.40
N LEU A 188 20.27 -5.39 -18.75
CA LEU A 188 18.93 -4.82 -18.85
C LEU A 188 18.23 -5.15 -20.17
N GLN A 189 18.98 -5.38 -21.24
CA GLN A 189 18.47 -5.76 -22.56
C GLN A 189 18.28 -7.27 -22.74
N ASP A 190 18.86 -8.10 -21.86
CA ASP A 190 18.68 -9.55 -21.90
C ASP A 190 17.18 -9.91 -21.86
N GLY A 191 16.72 -10.74 -22.79
CA GLY A 191 15.29 -11.10 -22.90
C GLY A 191 14.72 -11.90 -21.73
N ALA A 192 15.55 -12.35 -20.78
CA ALA A 192 15.09 -12.89 -19.50
C ALA A 192 14.81 -11.80 -18.45
N SER A 193 15.31 -10.58 -18.66
CA SER A 193 15.16 -9.45 -17.76
C SER A 193 13.82 -8.75 -18.01
N HIS A 194 13.09 -8.49 -16.92
CA HIS A 194 11.91 -7.64 -16.92
C HIS A 194 12.06 -6.47 -15.92
N ALA A 195 13.31 -6.14 -15.56
CA ALA A 195 13.61 -5.08 -14.61
C ALA A 195 13.08 -3.73 -15.12
N VAL A 196 13.33 -3.42 -16.39
CA VAL A 196 12.87 -2.18 -17.02
C VAL A 196 11.35 -2.21 -17.21
N GLN A 197 10.84 -3.28 -17.79
CA GLN A 197 9.43 -3.46 -18.19
C GLN A 197 8.47 -3.36 -17.00
N ARG A 198 8.94 -3.70 -15.78
CA ARG A 198 8.08 -3.73 -14.58
C ARG A 198 8.52 -2.76 -13.48
N HIS A 199 9.75 -2.27 -13.49
CA HIS A 199 10.31 -1.48 -12.39
C HIS A 199 11.15 -0.27 -12.87
N GLY A 200 11.17 -0.01 -14.17
CA GLY A 200 11.91 1.09 -14.77
C GLY A 200 11.30 2.47 -14.50
N PRO A 201 12.09 3.54 -14.64
CA PRO A 201 11.71 4.92 -14.31
C PRO A 201 10.69 5.56 -15.27
N HIS A 202 10.41 4.91 -16.39
CA HIS A 202 9.42 5.37 -17.35
C HIS A 202 7.99 4.91 -17.00
N ILE A 203 7.82 4.05 -16.00
CA ILE A 203 6.52 3.52 -15.60
C ILE A 203 5.83 4.52 -14.68
N ALA A 204 4.64 4.97 -15.07
CA ALA A 204 3.85 5.92 -14.29
C ALA A 204 3.36 5.31 -12.96
N PRO A 205 3.19 6.12 -11.90
CA PRO A 205 2.62 5.65 -10.63
C PRO A 205 1.27 4.95 -10.80
N GLU A 206 0.38 5.48 -11.63
CA GLU A 206 -0.95 4.91 -11.86
C GLU A 206 -0.87 3.49 -12.48
N THR A 207 0.15 3.23 -13.31
CA THR A 207 0.45 1.90 -13.86
C THR A 207 0.90 0.95 -12.76
N GLN A 208 1.73 1.39 -11.80
CA GLN A 208 2.10 0.57 -10.64
C GLN A 208 0.90 0.32 -9.71
N LEU A 209 -0.02 1.29 -9.57
CA LEU A 209 -1.26 1.10 -8.82
C LEU A 209 -2.16 0.05 -9.48
N ALA A 210 -2.35 0.12 -10.80
CA ALA A 210 -3.11 -0.88 -11.55
C ALA A 210 -2.47 -2.28 -11.46
N ARG A 211 -1.14 -2.36 -11.50
CA ARG A 211 -0.39 -3.59 -11.27
C ARG A 211 -0.63 -4.15 -9.86
N LEU A 212 -0.57 -3.30 -8.84
CA LEU A 212 -0.74 -3.73 -7.46
C LEU A 212 -2.16 -4.27 -7.19
N LEU A 213 -3.17 -3.48 -7.58
CA LEU A 213 -4.57 -3.75 -7.23
C LEU A 213 -5.23 -4.79 -8.15
N TRP A 214 -4.88 -4.81 -9.43
CA TRP A 214 -5.58 -5.61 -10.45
C TRP A 214 -4.67 -6.52 -11.26
N LEU A 215 -3.40 -6.64 -10.88
CA LEU A 215 -2.40 -7.45 -11.60
C LEU A 215 -2.28 -7.08 -13.08
N LYS A 216 -2.48 -5.82 -13.45
CA LYS A 216 -2.21 -5.35 -14.83
C LYS A 216 -0.71 -5.23 -15.05
N ASP A 217 -0.15 -5.97 -15.99
CA ASP A 217 1.29 -5.92 -16.27
C ASP A 217 1.66 -4.55 -16.87
N PRO A 218 2.65 -3.82 -16.32
CA PRO A 218 3.01 -2.52 -16.84
C PRO A 218 3.46 -2.50 -18.30
N SER A 219 4.08 -3.58 -18.81
CA SER A 219 4.46 -3.69 -20.23
C SER A 219 3.34 -4.17 -21.14
N GLY A 220 2.31 -4.82 -20.60
CA GLY A 220 1.27 -5.48 -21.38
C GLY A 220 1.69 -6.82 -21.99
N ASP A 221 2.86 -7.36 -21.65
CA ASP A 221 3.33 -8.67 -22.13
C ASP A 221 2.45 -9.80 -21.60
N GLU A 222 2.03 -9.71 -20.33
CA GLU A 222 1.10 -10.66 -19.74
C GLU A 222 -0.36 -10.24 -20.01
N PRO A 223 -1.21 -11.17 -20.49
CA PRO A 223 -2.63 -10.89 -20.72
C PRO A 223 -3.36 -10.39 -19.48
N TRP A 224 -4.20 -9.37 -19.69
CA TRP A 224 -5.11 -8.81 -18.70
C TRP A 224 -6.48 -8.54 -19.34
N ARG A 225 -7.57 -8.90 -18.67
CA ARG A 225 -8.92 -8.75 -19.22
C ARG A 225 -9.97 -8.44 -18.15
N LEU A 226 -10.77 -7.40 -18.41
CA LEU A 226 -12.01 -7.13 -17.69
C LEU A 226 -13.11 -8.11 -18.14
N LEU A 227 -13.77 -8.75 -17.18
CA LEU A 227 -14.83 -9.72 -17.42
C LEU A 227 -16.23 -9.06 -17.40
N PRO A 228 -17.25 -9.68 -18.03
CA PRO A 228 -18.62 -9.15 -18.03
C PRO A 228 -19.26 -9.04 -16.63
N ASN A 229 -18.83 -9.86 -15.67
CA ASN A 229 -19.29 -9.79 -14.28
C ASN A 229 -18.60 -8.68 -13.48
N GLY A 230 -17.71 -7.89 -14.09
CA GLY A 230 -16.91 -6.86 -13.44
C GLY A 230 -15.60 -7.37 -12.82
N GLY A 231 -15.36 -8.69 -12.82
CA GLY A 231 -14.09 -9.28 -12.39
C GLY A 231 -12.96 -9.08 -13.39
N VAL A 232 -11.78 -9.56 -13.06
CA VAL A 232 -10.53 -9.40 -13.82
C VAL A 232 -9.80 -10.74 -13.90
N GLU A 233 -9.36 -11.09 -15.10
CA GLU A 233 -8.39 -12.16 -15.34
C GLU A 233 -7.02 -11.56 -15.66
N SER A 234 -5.97 -12.15 -15.07
CA SER A 234 -4.58 -11.79 -15.35
C SER A 234 -3.68 -13.02 -15.21
N ASN A 235 -2.65 -13.11 -16.06
CA ASN A 235 -1.55 -14.08 -15.90
C ASN A 235 -0.36 -13.51 -15.14
N HIS A 236 -0.40 -12.21 -14.84
CA HIS A 236 0.67 -11.53 -14.12
C HIS A 236 0.61 -11.82 -12.62
N TRP A 237 1.75 -11.69 -11.95
CA TRP A 237 1.84 -11.78 -10.51
C TRP A 237 2.55 -10.57 -9.92
N CYS A 238 1.99 -10.03 -8.85
CA CYS A 238 2.57 -8.96 -8.06
C CYS A 238 2.30 -9.24 -6.59
N GLY A 239 3.29 -9.00 -5.72
CA GLY A 239 3.11 -9.10 -4.28
C GLY A 239 2.22 -7.98 -3.71
N PRO A 240 2.29 -7.72 -2.40
CA PRO A 240 1.55 -6.65 -1.72
C PRO A 240 2.17 -5.26 -1.94
N ILE A 241 3.25 -5.17 -2.73
CA ILE A 241 3.96 -3.94 -3.04
C ILE A 241 4.25 -3.94 -4.54
N ALA A 242 4.02 -2.80 -5.19
CA ALA A 242 4.40 -2.55 -6.57
C ALA A 242 5.08 -1.18 -6.66
N GLY A 243 6.15 -1.07 -7.42
CA GLY A 243 6.93 0.15 -7.52
C GLY A 243 8.14 -0.02 -8.41
N GLY A 244 8.87 1.06 -8.60
CA GLY A 244 10.07 1.11 -9.43
C GLY A 244 11.01 2.22 -8.98
N PHE A 245 12.11 2.34 -9.71
CA PHE A 245 13.01 3.48 -9.57
C PHE A 245 12.38 4.72 -10.19
N THR A 246 12.66 5.91 -9.68
CA THR A 246 12.09 7.17 -10.18
C THR A 246 12.91 7.80 -11.31
N SER A 247 14.17 7.38 -11.47
CA SER A 247 15.08 7.89 -12.50
C SER A 247 16.04 6.81 -13.01
N ALA A 248 16.68 7.07 -14.15
CA ALA A 248 17.74 6.21 -14.67
C ALA A 248 18.94 6.16 -13.72
N GLU A 249 19.27 7.28 -13.07
CA GLU A 249 20.32 7.37 -12.05
C GLU A 249 20.01 6.46 -10.85
N ALA A 250 18.77 6.54 -10.32
CA ALA A 250 18.33 5.71 -9.22
C ALA A 250 18.42 4.21 -9.53
N MET A 251 18.07 3.79 -10.75
CA MET A 251 18.21 2.39 -11.18
C MET A 251 19.68 1.99 -11.39
N ALA A 252 20.53 2.91 -11.87
CA ALA A 252 21.94 2.66 -12.12
C ALA A 252 22.73 2.42 -10.82
N LYS A 253 22.45 3.18 -9.77
CA LYS A 253 23.10 3.10 -8.45
C LYS A 253 23.31 1.66 -7.93
N PRO A 254 22.26 0.83 -7.75
CA PRO A 254 22.44 -0.54 -7.24
C PRO A 254 23.11 -1.47 -8.26
N ILE A 255 22.93 -1.24 -9.57
CA ILE A 255 23.61 -2.01 -10.63
C ILE A 255 25.12 -1.75 -10.57
N ASP A 256 25.51 -0.48 -10.51
CA ASP A 256 26.92 -0.08 -10.43
C ASP A 256 27.58 -0.60 -9.16
N ALA A 257 26.89 -0.55 -8.01
CA ALA A 257 27.39 -1.11 -6.76
C ALA A 257 27.67 -2.63 -6.87
N LEU A 258 26.73 -3.39 -7.46
CA LEU A 258 26.91 -4.83 -7.67
C LEU A 258 28.05 -5.14 -8.65
N LEU A 259 28.15 -4.41 -9.77
CA LEU A 259 29.19 -4.61 -10.78
C LEU A 259 30.57 -4.25 -10.23
N ARG A 260 30.67 -3.16 -9.45
CA ARG A 260 31.90 -2.77 -8.73
C ARG A 260 32.34 -3.85 -7.76
N TRP A 261 31.41 -4.41 -6.99
CA TRP A 261 31.69 -5.53 -6.08
C TRP A 261 32.14 -6.77 -6.85
N ALA A 262 31.47 -7.10 -7.94
CA ALA A 262 31.80 -8.27 -8.75
C ALA A 262 33.17 -8.17 -9.44
N ARG A 263 33.60 -6.97 -9.84
CA ARG A 263 34.87 -6.74 -10.54
C ARG A 263 36.10 -7.13 -9.73
N VAL A 264 36.06 -6.99 -8.41
CA VAL A 264 37.19 -7.37 -7.55
C VAL A 264 37.31 -8.88 -7.33
N HIS A 265 36.35 -9.67 -7.83
CA HIS A 265 36.32 -11.12 -7.72
C HIS A 265 36.67 -11.80 -9.05
N ALA A 266 37.33 -12.96 -8.96
CA ALA A 266 37.74 -13.71 -10.13
C ALA A 266 36.53 -14.12 -10.99
N GLY A 267 36.58 -13.79 -12.29
CA GLY A 267 35.50 -14.08 -13.24
C GLY A 267 34.34 -13.08 -13.23
N GLY A 268 34.49 -11.93 -12.56
CA GLY A 268 33.48 -10.87 -12.55
C GLY A 268 32.14 -11.35 -11.95
N LEU A 269 31.02 -10.82 -12.45
CA LEU A 269 29.70 -11.18 -11.93
C LEU A 269 29.40 -12.68 -12.08
N ASN A 270 29.66 -13.26 -13.25
CA ASN A 270 29.41 -14.67 -13.51
C ASN A 270 30.24 -15.58 -12.58
N GLY A 271 31.50 -15.23 -12.35
CA GLY A 271 32.38 -15.90 -11.38
C GLY A 271 31.84 -15.79 -9.96
N LEU A 272 31.53 -14.57 -9.51
CA LEU A 272 30.96 -14.30 -8.19
C LEU A 272 29.69 -15.12 -7.93
N LEU A 273 28.74 -15.10 -8.85
CA LEU A 273 27.47 -15.83 -8.75
C LEU A 273 27.70 -17.35 -8.75
N THR A 274 28.60 -17.85 -9.59
CA THR A 274 28.91 -19.28 -9.68
C THR A 274 29.59 -19.80 -8.42
N ASN A 275 30.54 -19.05 -7.87
CA ASN A 275 31.26 -19.42 -6.64
C ASN A 275 30.35 -19.42 -5.41
N ASN A 276 29.31 -18.58 -5.41
CA ASN A 276 28.36 -18.46 -4.30
C ASN A 276 27.09 -19.32 -4.45
N THR A 277 27.09 -20.27 -5.39
CA THR A 277 25.95 -21.16 -5.64
C THR A 277 26.37 -22.60 -5.88
N LYS A 278 25.46 -23.55 -5.60
CA LYS A 278 25.71 -24.98 -5.90
C LYS A 278 25.55 -25.25 -7.40
N SER A 279 26.15 -26.31 -7.92
CA SER A 279 26.05 -26.70 -9.35
C SER A 279 24.62 -26.95 -9.84
N LYS A 280 23.68 -27.28 -8.95
CA LYS A 280 22.25 -27.48 -9.28
C LYS A 280 21.39 -26.22 -9.10
N THR A 281 21.92 -25.16 -8.47
CA THR A 281 21.18 -23.91 -8.24
C THR A 281 20.81 -23.25 -9.57
N LYS A 282 19.52 -22.96 -9.77
CA LYS A 282 19.00 -22.34 -11.00
C LYS A 282 18.73 -20.84 -10.87
N ARG A 283 18.57 -20.35 -9.64
CA ARG A 283 18.32 -18.95 -9.33
C ARG A 283 19.09 -18.54 -8.09
N ILE A 284 19.54 -17.30 -8.07
CA ILE A 284 20.13 -16.64 -6.91
C ILE A 284 19.50 -15.26 -6.81
N SER A 285 19.12 -14.87 -5.59
CA SER A 285 18.66 -13.52 -5.30
C SER A 285 19.70 -12.80 -4.46
N ILE A 286 19.98 -11.56 -4.83
CA ILE A 286 20.96 -10.70 -4.17
C ILE A 286 20.23 -9.45 -3.66
N TYR A 287 20.54 -9.07 -2.45
CA TYR A 287 20.13 -7.82 -1.85
C TYR A 287 21.32 -6.87 -1.79
N VAL A 288 21.16 -5.68 -2.34
CA VAL A 288 22.11 -4.57 -2.22
C VAL A 288 21.46 -3.52 -1.31
N SER A 289 22.08 -3.17 -0.19
CA SER A 289 21.50 -2.17 0.71
C SER A 289 21.46 -0.78 0.06
N ALA A 290 20.54 0.07 0.50
CA ALA A 290 20.45 1.45 0.04
C ALA A 290 21.76 2.21 0.30
N GLU A 291 22.39 1.96 1.46
CA GLU A 291 23.69 2.52 1.81
C GLU A 291 24.79 2.11 0.82
N SER A 292 24.93 0.80 0.53
CA SER A 292 25.94 0.29 -0.41
C SER A 292 25.69 0.77 -1.85
N ALA A 293 24.42 0.96 -2.22
CA ALA A 293 24.02 1.47 -3.54
C ALA A 293 24.09 3.00 -3.65
N GLY A 294 24.09 3.75 -2.54
CA GLY A 294 23.91 5.20 -2.54
C GLY A 294 22.48 5.65 -2.87
N LEU A 295 21.48 4.80 -2.61
CA LEU A 295 20.06 5.13 -2.78
C LEU A 295 19.58 6.06 -1.65
N VAL A 296 18.76 7.04 -2.01
CA VAL A 296 18.19 8.03 -1.08
C VAL A 296 16.66 8.10 -1.20
N PRO A 297 15.93 8.62 -0.20
CA PRO A 297 14.50 8.92 -0.33
C PRO A 297 14.19 9.70 -1.61
N GLY A 298 13.18 9.26 -2.35
CA GLY A 298 12.81 9.77 -3.68
C GLY A 298 13.44 9.03 -4.87
N ASP A 299 14.43 8.16 -4.66
CA ASP A 299 14.98 7.29 -5.73
C ASP A 299 14.02 6.16 -6.11
N ALA A 300 13.03 5.86 -5.27
CA ALA A 300 12.01 4.87 -5.52
C ALA A 300 10.62 5.44 -5.24
N ASN A 301 9.63 4.92 -5.95
CA ASN A 301 8.23 5.17 -5.64
C ASN A 301 7.37 3.97 -5.99
N GLY A 302 6.16 3.97 -5.47
CA GLY A 302 5.19 2.93 -5.73
C GLY A 302 4.05 2.97 -4.73
N TYR A 303 3.52 1.80 -4.49
CA TYR A 303 2.39 1.57 -3.62
C TYR A 303 2.58 0.28 -2.83
N ARG A 304 2.05 0.26 -1.61
CA ARG A 304 1.86 -0.96 -0.83
C ARG A 304 0.38 -1.14 -0.48
N GLY A 305 -0.04 -2.38 -0.26
CA GLY A 305 -1.36 -2.67 0.28
C GLY A 305 -1.59 -1.98 1.63
N THR A 306 -2.82 -1.58 1.90
CA THR A 306 -3.23 -1.07 3.22
C THR A 306 -3.18 -2.18 4.26
N ALA A 307 -2.68 -1.85 5.45
CA ALA A 307 -2.59 -2.74 6.59
C ALA A 307 -1.81 -4.04 6.31
N THR A 308 -0.60 -3.91 5.75
CA THR A 308 0.32 -5.03 5.46
C THR A 308 1.50 -5.04 6.44
N SER A 309 1.30 -4.60 7.69
CA SER A 309 2.37 -4.46 8.69
C SER A 309 2.94 -5.80 9.19
N SER A 310 2.16 -6.88 9.03
CA SER A 310 2.54 -8.25 9.36
C SER A 310 2.30 -9.20 8.19
N ARG A 311 2.91 -10.39 8.26
CA ARG A 311 2.68 -11.44 7.25
C ARG A 311 1.22 -11.87 7.17
N ALA A 312 0.56 -12.07 8.31
CA ALA A 312 -0.83 -12.52 8.31
C ALA A 312 -1.77 -11.48 7.69
N MET A 313 -1.54 -10.19 7.95
CA MET A 313 -2.34 -9.12 7.35
C MET A 313 -1.99 -8.88 5.88
N THR A 314 -0.74 -9.12 5.48
CA THR A 314 -0.35 -9.20 4.07
C THR A 314 -1.13 -10.29 3.34
N ASP A 315 -1.20 -11.48 3.94
CA ASP A 315 -1.95 -12.59 3.37
C ASP A 315 -3.47 -12.25 3.30
N ASP A 316 -4.04 -11.61 4.33
CA ASP A 316 -5.44 -11.13 4.28
C ASP A 316 -5.67 -10.16 3.12
N TRP A 317 -4.75 -9.21 2.90
CA TRP A 317 -4.83 -8.23 1.82
C TRP A 317 -4.72 -8.89 0.43
N LEU A 318 -3.84 -9.89 0.29
CA LEU A 318 -3.71 -10.66 -0.96
C LEU A 318 -4.98 -11.49 -1.25
N ASP A 319 -5.56 -12.12 -0.23
CA ASP A 319 -6.82 -12.85 -0.36
C ASP A 319 -7.98 -11.89 -0.71
N ALA A 320 -7.99 -10.69 -0.14
CA ALA A 320 -8.96 -9.65 -0.50
C ALA A 320 -8.80 -9.16 -1.93
N ARG A 321 -7.56 -9.05 -2.43
CA ARG A 321 -7.29 -8.74 -3.85
C ARG A 321 -7.86 -9.81 -4.75
N GLU A 322 -7.58 -11.08 -4.44
CA GLU A 322 -8.07 -12.21 -5.23
C GLU A 322 -9.61 -12.23 -5.25
N HIS A 323 -10.24 -12.03 -4.10
CA HIS A 323 -11.69 -11.88 -4.00
C HIS A 323 -12.22 -10.73 -4.87
N ALA A 324 -11.58 -9.55 -4.80
CA ALA A 324 -11.95 -8.39 -5.61
C ALA A 324 -11.79 -8.65 -7.11
N MET A 325 -10.69 -9.28 -7.52
CA MET A 325 -10.46 -9.69 -8.91
C MET A 325 -11.52 -10.68 -9.41
N ALA A 326 -11.90 -11.68 -8.61
CA ALA A 326 -12.88 -12.68 -9.03
C ALA A 326 -14.31 -12.09 -9.19
N HIS A 327 -14.68 -11.14 -8.33
CA HIS A 327 -16.08 -10.69 -8.20
C HIS A 327 -16.33 -9.24 -8.64
N GLY A 328 -15.29 -8.48 -9.00
CA GLY A 328 -15.44 -7.03 -9.24
C GLY A 328 -15.91 -6.27 -8.00
N ALA A 329 -15.55 -6.76 -6.81
CA ALA A 329 -16.00 -6.25 -5.53
C ALA A 329 -15.40 -4.85 -5.21
N PRO A 330 -15.89 -4.13 -4.18
CA PRO A 330 -15.37 -2.82 -3.79
C PRO A 330 -13.84 -2.84 -3.67
N PRO A 331 -13.18 -1.76 -4.07
CA PRO A 331 -11.76 -1.82 -4.34
C PRO A 331 -10.99 -2.18 -3.06
N ILE A 332 -10.01 -3.04 -3.21
CA ILE A 332 -8.90 -3.09 -2.27
C ILE A 332 -8.09 -1.80 -2.40
N TYR A 333 -7.51 -1.37 -1.30
CA TYR A 333 -6.82 -0.09 -1.21
C TYR A 333 -5.31 -0.29 -1.14
N ALA A 334 -4.60 0.73 -1.61
CA ALA A 334 -3.15 0.85 -1.48
C ALA A 334 -2.80 2.23 -0.93
N VAL A 335 -1.60 2.39 -0.41
CA VAL A 335 -1.03 3.69 -0.04
C VAL A 335 0.23 3.96 -0.86
N PRO A 336 0.47 5.21 -1.28
CA PRO A 336 1.78 5.61 -1.80
C PRO A 336 2.88 5.18 -0.85
N TYR A 337 3.99 4.69 -1.40
CA TYR A 337 5.07 4.10 -0.62
C TYR A 337 6.41 4.34 -1.29
N ASP A 338 7.35 4.92 -0.54
CA ASP A 338 8.77 4.94 -0.91
C ASP A 338 9.53 3.89 -0.08
N PRO A 339 9.94 2.75 -0.67
CA PRO A 339 10.67 1.71 0.05
C PRO A 339 12.00 2.18 0.63
N ILE A 340 12.62 3.21 0.07
CA ILE A 340 13.90 3.74 0.55
C ILE A 340 13.71 4.66 1.76
N ALA A 341 12.62 5.42 1.80
CA ALA A 341 12.30 6.31 2.92
C ALA A 341 11.65 5.61 4.10
N GLU A 342 10.76 4.64 3.83
CA GLU A 342 9.87 4.04 4.84
C GLU A 342 10.24 2.59 5.20
N GLY A 343 11.18 1.97 4.47
CA GLY A 343 11.60 0.58 4.69
C GLY A 343 12.42 0.38 5.97
N LYS A 344 12.31 -0.82 6.58
CA LYS A 344 13.15 -1.20 7.73
C LYS A 344 14.58 -1.59 7.33
N GLU A 345 14.71 -2.25 6.18
CA GLU A 345 15.99 -2.61 5.55
C GLU A 345 15.92 -2.19 4.08
N PRO A 346 16.04 -0.88 3.78
CA PRO A 346 15.88 -0.35 2.43
C PRO A 346 17.05 -0.72 1.51
N GLY A 347 16.74 -1.06 0.25
CA GLY A 347 17.75 -1.38 -0.75
C GLY A 347 17.15 -1.79 -2.09
N ALA A 348 17.90 -2.59 -2.85
CA ALA A 348 17.48 -3.15 -4.13
C ALA A 348 17.60 -4.68 -4.11
N PHE A 349 16.58 -5.34 -4.64
CA PHE A 349 16.57 -6.77 -4.88
C PHE A 349 16.99 -7.04 -6.32
N PHE A 350 17.87 -8.02 -6.51
CA PHE A 350 18.24 -8.59 -7.79
C PHE A 350 17.88 -10.07 -7.79
N GLN A 351 17.37 -10.57 -8.91
CA GLN A 351 17.31 -12.01 -9.16
C GLN A 351 18.03 -12.34 -10.46
N PHE A 352 18.87 -13.37 -10.39
CA PHE A 352 19.55 -13.94 -11.54
C PHE A 352 19.09 -15.37 -11.77
N LYS A 353 19.02 -15.77 -13.04
CA LYS A 353 18.76 -17.13 -13.48
C LYS A 353 20.00 -17.68 -14.18
N ARG A 354 20.37 -18.92 -13.86
CA ARG A 354 21.51 -19.58 -14.51
C ARG A 354 21.16 -19.97 -15.94
N VAL A 355 22.03 -19.61 -16.88
CA VAL A 355 21.99 -19.99 -18.30
C VAL A 355 23.25 -20.79 -18.59
N GLY A 356 23.13 -22.11 -18.73
CA GLY A 356 24.31 -22.98 -18.87
C GLY A 356 25.05 -23.25 -17.55
N ALA A 357 26.34 -23.57 -17.65
CA ALA A 357 27.15 -24.01 -16.50
C ALA A 357 27.71 -22.85 -15.66
N SER A 358 28.10 -21.76 -16.32
CA SER A 358 28.85 -20.64 -15.70
C SER A 358 28.31 -19.25 -16.06
N SER A 359 27.16 -19.17 -16.75
CA SER A 359 26.57 -17.88 -17.14
C SER A 359 25.25 -17.64 -16.40
N TRP A 360 24.95 -16.38 -16.16
CA TRP A 360 23.77 -15.92 -15.45
C TRP A 360 23.16 -14.73 -16.20
N SER A 361 21.85 -14.75 -16.33
CA SER A 361 21.07 -13.61 -16.85
C SER A 361 20.33 -12.95 -15.70
N LEU A 362 20.29 -11.62 -15.72
CA LEU A 362 19.41 -10.84 -14.84
C LEU A 362 17.96 -11.19 -15.19
N VAL A 363 17.15 -11.41 -14.16
CA VAL A 363 15.71 -11.62 -14.30
C VAL A 363 14.97 -10.35 -13.92
N THR A 364 15.34 -9.73 -12.80
CA THR A 364 14.73 -8.48 -12.34
C THR A 364 15.63 -7.74 -11.37
N CYS A 365 15.45 -6.42 -11.30
CA CYS A 365 16.03 -5.51 -10.32
C CYS A 365 14.96 -4.50 -9.90
N PHE A 366 14.70 -4.34 -8.61
CA PHE A 366 13.71 -3.38 -8.11
C PHE A 366 14.00 -2.94 -6.67
N PRO A 367 13.57 -1.73 -6.26
CA PRO A 367 13.75 -1.25 -4.90
C PRO A 367 12.84 -1.99 -3.92
N VAL A 368 13.35 -2.24 -2.71
CA VAL A 368 12.64 -2.94 -1.63
C VAL A 368 12.86 -2.24 -0.30
N GLY A 369 11.84 -2.21 0.56
CA GLY A 369 11.94 -1.64 1.90
C GLY A 369 12.36 -2.64 2.98
N GLU A 370 12.35 -3.94 2.67
CA GLU A 370 12.84 -4.99 3.54
C GLU A 370 13.54 -6.08 2.73
N ARG A 371 14.62 -6.62 3.28
CA ARG A 371 15.34 -7.75 2.68
C ARG A 371 14.55 -9.04 2.83
N ASN A 372 14.32 -9.75 1.73
CA ASN A 372 13.84 -11.12 1.78
C ASN A 372 14.94 -12.04 2.35
N LEU A 373 14.64 -12.79 3.41
CA LEU A 373 15.58 -13.66 4.11
C LEU A 373 16.24 -14.73 3.23
N ASN A 374 15.65 -15.06 2.08
CA ASN A 374 16.22 -15.99 1.11
C ASN A 374 17.24 -15.33 0.16
N CYS A 375 17.44 -14.02 0.25
CA CYS A 375 18.45 -13.29 -0.52
C CYS A 375 19.79 -13.33 0.19
N LYS A 376 20.85 -13.48 -0.60
CA LYS A 376 22.21 -13.20 -0.13
C LYS A 376 22.42 -11.70 -0.11
N ARG A 377 23.08 -11.16 0.93
CA ARG A 377 23.54 -9.77 0.86
C ARG A 377 24.71 -9.71 -0.11
N MET A 378 24.86 -8.61 -0.83
CA MET A 378 25.99 -8.40 -1.73
C MET A 378 27.32 -8.58 -0.98
N GLU A 379 27.41 -8.05 0.24
CA GLU A 379 28.63 -8.10 1.06
C GLU A 379 28.98 -9.52 1.54
N ASP A 380 28.02 -10.46 1.50
CA ASP A 380 28.23 -11.86 1.87
C ASP A 380 28.76 -12.72 0.70
N LEU A 381 28.91 -12.13 -0.50
CA LEU A 381 29.40 -12.83 -1.69
C LEU A 381 30.92 -12.68 -1.80
N THR A 382 31.63 -13.79 -1.63
CA THR A 382 33.11 -13.86 -1.66
C THR A 382 33.64 -14.77 -2.76
#